data_AF-A0A2P6M9R4-F1
#
_entry.id   AF-A0A2P6M9R4-F1
#
_cell.length_a   1.000
_cell.length_b   1.000
_cell.length_c   1.000
_cell.angle_alpha   90.00
_cell.angle_beta   90.00
_cell.angle_gamma   90.00
#
_symmetry.space_group_name_H-M   'P 1'
#
loop_
_entity.id
_entity.type
_entity.pdbx_description
1 polymer ?
#
loop_
_entity_poly.entity_id
_entity_poly.type
_entity_poly.pdbx_seq_one_letter_code
_entity_poly.pdbx_strand_id
1 'polypeptide(L)'
;MLVPLGLLSGCGAMGGLPTCGGSDTKDLVGEIVNDMLDEAGFEDERFVRLRDIEELGYNPKDELRSCYAVLVTTDGEAEVQYSIRWTDKAKGEYWVEASIL
;
A
#
# COMPACT_ATOMS: atom_id res chain seq x y z
N MET A 1 -14.45 2.54 -2.47
CA MET A 1 -14.83 1.16 -2.09
C MET A 1 -13.58 0.56 -1.48
N LEU A 2 -13.63 0.00 -0.26
CA LEU A 2 -12.45 -0.55 0.43
C LEU A 2 -12.26 -2.00 -0.01
N VAL A 3 -11.22 -2.27 -0.81
CA VAL A 3 -10.86 -3.63 -1.23
C VAL A 3 -9.67 -4.10 -0.40
N PRO A 4 -9.80 -5.19 0.40
CA PRO A 4 -8.72 -5.71 1.21
C PRO A 4 -8.05 -6.89 0.49
N LEU A 5 -6.74 -6.86 0.18
CA LEU A 5 -5.86 -8.05 0.25
C LEU A 5 -4.41 -7.73 -0.16
N GLY A 6 -3.50 -8.00 0.78
CA GLY A 6 -2.06 -8.03 0.54
C GLY A 6 -1.36 -8.46 1.83
N LEU A 7 -1.04 -9.74 1.97
CA LEU A 7 -0.31 -10.33 3.10
C LEU A 7 1.07 -10.74 2.60
N LEU A 8 2.11 -9.99 2.98
CA LEU A 8 3.50 -10.39 2.74
C LEU A 8 4.17 -10.75 4.07
N SER A 9 4.83 -11.91 4.08
CA SER A 9 5.74 -12.32 5.15
C SER A 9 7.15 -11.80 4.82
N GLY A 10 7.54 -10.70 5.45
CA GLY A 10 8.87 -10.11 5.27
C GLY A 10 9.96 -10.97 5.91
N CYS A 11 11.07 -11.18 5.21
CA CYS A 11 12.24 -11.86 5.75
C CYS A 11 12.95 -10.94 6.77
N GLY A 12 12.65 -11.11 8.07
CA GLY A 12 13.44 -10.50 9.15
C GLY A 12 12.62 -9.78 10.21
N ALA A 13 12.17 -10.53 11.22
CA ALA A 13 11.52 -10.03 12.43
C ALA A 13 12.44 -9.18 13.36
N MET A 14 13.35 -8.37 12.81
CA MET A 14 14.18 -7.41 13.56
C MET A 14 13.97 -5.94 13.13
N GLY A 15 13.06 -5.67 12.17
CA GLY A 15 12.75 -4.33 11.68
C GLY A 15 11.44 -3.77 12.25
N GLY A 16 11.33 -2.43 12.32
CA GLY A 16 10.05 -1.75 12.57
C GLY A 16 9.05 -2.00 11.44
N LEU A 17 7.82 -1.50 11.61
CA LEU A 17 6.78 -1.57 10.57
C LEU A 17 7.33 -1.08 9.21
N PRO A 18 7.00 -1.72 8.07
CA PRO A 18 7.48 -1.28 6.77
C PRO A 18 7.21 0.22 6.51
N THR A 19 8.12 0.85 5.78
CA THR A 19 8.02 2.28 5.43
C THR A 19 7.11 2.49 4.22
N CYS A 20 6.49 3.66 4.11
CA CYS A 20 5.66 4.03 2.95
C CYS A 20 6.35 3.76 1.60
N GLY A 21 7.64 4.09 1.48
CA GLY A 21 8.42 3.91 0.24
C GLY A 21 9.14 2.56 0.08
N GLY A 22 8.91 1.60 0.98
CA GLY A 22 9.53 0.28 0.94
C GLY A 22 9.13 -0.48 -0.33
N SER A 23 10.03 -1.27 -0.92
CA SER A 23 9.76 -2.07 -2.13
C SER A 23 8.49 -2.89 -1.96
N ASP A 24 8.46 -3.71 -0.90
CA ASP A 24 7.41 -4.67 -0.63
C ASP A 24 6.06 -3.98 -0.39
N THR A 25 6.09 -2.78 0.21
CA THR A 25 4.89 -1.96 0.38
C THR A 25 4.38 -1.41 -0.94
N LYS A 26 5.26 -0.91 -1.81
CA LYS A 26 4.87 -0.37 -3.12
C LYS A 26 4.33 -1.44 -4.04
N ASP A 27 4.94 -2.63 -4.01
CA ASP A 27 4.49 -3.77 -4.81
C ASP A 27 3.08 -4.19 -4.37
N LEU A 28 2.83 -4.27 -3.06
CA LEU A 28 1.52 -4.60 -2.50
C LEU A 28 0.45 -3.54 -2.81
N VAL A 29 0.80 -2.25 -2.72
CA VAL A 29 -0.12 -1.17 -3.13
C VAL A 29 -0.42 -1.27 -4.63
N GLY A 30 0.57 -1.62 -5.46
CA GLY A 30 0.37 -1.82 -6.89
C GLY A 30 -0.58 -2.97 -7.22
N GLU A 31 -0.46 -4.10 -6.51
CA GLU A 31 -1.39 -5.22 -6.60
C GLU A 31 -2.82 -4.79 -6.22
N ILE A 32 -2.99 -4.15 -5.05
CA ILE A 32 -4.29 -3.65 -4.58
C ILE A 32 -4.91 -2.67 -5.59
N VAL A 33 -4.11 -1.75 -6.15
CA VAL A 33 -4.58 -0.78 -7.14
C VAL A 33 -5.05 -1.48 -8.43
N ASN A 34 -4.30 -2.45 -8.94
CA ASN A 34 -4.72 -3.21 -10.12
C ASN A 34 -6.04 -3.94 -9.87
N ASP A 35 -6.18 -4.61 -8.72
CA ASP A 35 -7.42 -5.28 -8.35
C ASP A 35 -8.60 -4.30 -8.28
N MET A 36 -8.39 -3.11 -7.69
CA MET A 36 -9.41 -2.05 -7.65
C MET A 36 -9.81 -1.56 -9.04
N LEU A 37 -8.86 -1.41 -9.97
CA LEU A 37 -9.12 -0.98 -11.35
C LEU A 37 -9.92 -2.04 -12.11
N ASP A 38 -9.53 -3.32 -11.98
CA ASP A 38 -10.23 -4.44 -12.61
C ASP A 38 -11.67 -4.57 -12.07
N GLU A 39 -11.88 -4.46 -10.76
CA GLU A 39 -13.22 -4.48 -10.14
C GLU A 39 -14.11 -3.31 -10.57
N ALA A 40 -13.51 -2.16 -10.86
CA ALA A 40 -14.22 -0.97 -11.34
C ALA A 40 -14.47 -0.97 -12.87
N GLY A 41 -13.96 -1.98 -13.59
CA GLY A 41 -14.14 -2.13 -15.03
C GLY A 41 -13.14 -1.37 -15.90
N PHE A 42 -12.01 -0.93 -15.32
CA PHE A 42 -10.91 -0.26 -16.04
C PHE A 42 -9.83 -1.27 -16.45
N GLU A 43 -10.19 -2.31 -17.20
CA GLU A 43 -9.30 -3.45 -17.51
C GLU A 43 -8.04 -3.06 -18.31
N ASP A 44 -8.09 -1.95 -19.05
CA ASP A 44 -6.96 -1.41 -19.83
C ASP A 44 -6.05 -0.46 -19.01
N GLU A 45 -6.50 -0.02 -17.85
CA GLU A 45 -5.72 0.82 -16.94
C GLU A 45 -4.89 -0.05 -15.99
N ARG A 46 -3.60 0.23 -15.88
CA ARG A 46 -2.68 -0.55 -15.05
C ARG A 46 -1.79 0.34 -14.20
N PHE A 47 -1.53 -0.11 -12.98
CA PHE A 47 -0.51 0.47 -12.11
C PHE A 47 0.86 0.46 -12.79
N VAL A 48 1.56 1.60 -12.76
CA VAL A 48 2.94 1.73 -13.23
C VAL A 48 3.89 1.92 -12.05
N ARG A 49 3.62 2.89 -11.18
CA ARG A 49 4.45 3.19 -10.00
C ARG A 49 3.76 4.13 -9.01
N LEU A 50 4.32 4.19 -7.81
CA LEU A 50 4.11 5.30 -6.87
C LEU A 50 5.28 6.30 -6.93
N ARG A 51 4.97 7.59 -6.86
CA ARG A 51 5.96 8.67 -6.71
C ARG A 51 5.50 9.67 -5.66
N ASP A 52 6.41 10.57 -5.26
CA ASP A 52 6.15 11.62 -4.26
C ASP A 52 5.51 11.08 -2.97
N ILE A 53 6.08 9.97 -2.49
CA ILE A 53 5.56 9.22 -1.33
C ILE A 53 5.85 9.99 -0.04
N GLU A 54 4.81 10.27 0.73
CA GLU A 54 4.86 10.97 2.00
C GLU A 54 4.28 10.10 3.14
N GLU A 55 4.94 10.13 4.30
CA GLU A 55 4.36 9.59 5.53
C GLU A 55 3.55 10.69 6.22
N LEU A 56 2.23 10.51 6.28
CA LEU A 56 1.32 11.43 6.95
C LEU A 56 1.39 11.32 8.47
N GLY A 57 1.78 10.15 8.98
CA GLY A 57 2.08 9.94 10.39
C GLY A 57 2.14 8.48 10.80
N TYR A 58 2.68 8.27 12.00
CA TYR A 58 2.74 6.97 12.66
C TYR A 58 2.04 7.03 14.02
N ASN A 59 1.03 6.17 14.20
CA ASN A 59 0.39 5.95 15.48
C ASN A 59 1.02 4.74 16.18
N PRO A 60 1.83 4.95 17.24
CA PRO A 60 2.53 3.86 17.92
C PRO A 60 1.59 2.96 18.75
N LYS A 61 0.41 3.45 19.13
CA LYS A 61 -0.54 2.68 19.93
C LYS A 61 -1.19 1.57 19.11
N ASP A 62 -1.53 1.90 17.87
CA ASP A 62 -2.22 0.99 16.93
C ASP A 62 -1.24 0.39 15.90
N GLU A 63 0.06 0.68 16.04
CA GLU A 63 1.12 0.34 15.08
C GLU A 63 0.71 0.58 13.63
N LEU A 64 0.14 1.76 13.37
CA LEU A 64 -0.45 2.15 12.09
C LEU A 64 0.38 3.28 11.49
N ARG A 65 0.92 3.06 10.29
CA ARG A 65 1.56 4.10 9.47
C ARG A 65 0.62 4.52 8.37
N SER A 66 0.39 5.83 8.23
CA SER A 66 -0.44 6.42 7.18
C SER A 66 0.45 7.07 6.13
N CYS A 67 0.14 6.83 4.86
CA CYS A 67 0.95 7.21 3.73
C CYS A 67 0.09 7.87 2.65
N TYR A 68 0.72 8.74 1.88
CA TYR A 68 0.17 9.38 0.70
C TYR A 68 1.17 9.23 -0.45
N ALA A 69 0.68 9.08 -1.67
CA ALA A 69 1.52 9.08 -2.86
C ALA A 69 0.76 9.55 -4.11
N VAL A 70 1.51 9.99 -5.12
CA VAL A 70 1.00 10.09 -6.48
C VAL A 70 1.04 8.70 -7.12
N LEU A 71 -0.13 8.20 -7.51
CA LEU A 71 -0.31 6.98 -8.28
C LEU A 71 -0.15 7.31 -9.76
N VAL A 72 0.78 6.63 -10.43
CA VAL A 72 0.93 6.70 -11.88
C VAL A 72 0.38 5.41 -12.49
N THR A 73 -0.57 5.54 -13.40
CA THR A 73 -1.15 4.45 -14.19
C THR A 73 -0.78 4.59 -15.66
N THR A 74 -1.25 3.66 -16.49
CA THR A 74 -1.12 3.75 -17.94
C THR A 74 -1.98 4.85 -18.56
N ASP A 75 -3.07 5.27 -17.90
CA ASP A 75 -4.00 6.29 -18.39
C ASP A 75 -3.70 7.70 -17.84
N GLY A 76 -3.05 7.80 -16.67
CA GLY A 76 -2.67 9.09 -16.13
C GLY A 76 -2.10 9.04 -14.72
N GLU A 77 -2.39 10.10 -13.97
CA GLU A 77 -1.98 10.23 -12.58
C GLU A 77 -3.19 10.50 -11.70
N ALA A 78 -3.18 9.87 -10.53
CA ALA A 78 -4.17 10.04 -9.48
C ALA A 78 -3.44 10.15 -8.12
N GLU A 79 -4.21 10.38 -7.07
CA GLU A 79 -3.70 10.35 -5.71
C GLU A 79 -4.13 9.06 -5.03
N VAL A 80 -3.25 8.48 -4.22
CA VAL A 80 -3.55 7.30 -3.40
C VAL A 80 -3.16 7.54 -1.96
N GLN A 81 -4.07 7.22 -1.05
CA GLN A 81 -3.76 7.08 0.37
C GLN A 81 -3.71 5.61 0.73
N TYR A 82 -2.74 5.24 1.55
CA TYR A 82 -2.65 3.88 2.05
C TYR A 82 -2.13 3.84 3.48
N SER A 83 -2.50 2.78 4.18
CA SER A 83 -2.07 2.53 5.55
C SER A 83 -1.40 1.17 5.67
N ILE A 84 -0.45 1.08 6.59
CA ILE A 84 0.31 -0.14 6.88
C ILE A 84 0.11 -0.43 8.36
N ARG A 85 -0.20 -1.68 8.70
CA ARG A 85 -0.32 -2.14 10.10
C ARG A 85 0.17 -3.56 10.27
N TRP A 86 0.68 -3.89 11.46
CA TRP A 86 1.03 -5.28 11.77
C TRP A 86 -0.23 -6.16 11.87
N THR A 87 -0.14 -7.38 11.34
CA THR A 87 -1.10 -8.45 11.60
C THR A 87 -0.49 -9.48 12.56
N ASP A 88 0.76 -9.88 12.30
CA ASP A 88 1.58 -10.68 13.21
C ASP A 88 3.04 -10.18 13.14
N LYS A 89 3.38 -9.31 14.09
CA LYS A 89 4.73 -8.72 14.19
C LYS A 89 5.81 -9.76 14.44
N ALA A 90 5.50 -10.86 15.13
CA ALA A 90 6.48 -11.90 15.41
C ALA A 90 6.87 -12.68 14.14
N LYS A 91 5.96 -12.76 13.17
CA LYS A 91 6.20 -13.35 11.85
C LYS A 91 6.60 -12.34 10.78
N GLY A 92 6.58 -11.05 11.08
CA GLY A 92 6.81 -10.00 10.10
C GLY A 92 5.66 -9.89 9.07
N GLU A 93 4.45 -10.28 9.45
CA GLU A 93 3.26 -10.19 8.61
C GLU A 93 2.54 -8.88 8.87
N TYR A 94 2.38 -8.08 7.82
CA TYR A 94 1.67 -6.80 7.85
C TYR A 94 0.58 -6.75 6.79
N TRP A 95 -0.28 -5.77 6.96
CA TRP A 95 -1.45 -5.53 6.15
C TRP A 95 -1.40 -4.13 5.58
N VAL A 96 -1.81 -4.00 4.30
CA VAL A 96 -1.93 -2.72 3.61
C VAL A 96 -3.38 -2.50 3.20
N GLU A 97 -3.89 -1.30 3.45
CA GLU A 97 -5.18 -0.83 2.91
C GLU A 97 -4.92 0.40 2.07
N ALA A 98 -5.42 0.43 0.83
CA ALA A 98 -5.24 1.55 -0.09
C ALA A 98 -6.58 2.11 -0.58
N SER A 99 -6.58 3.37 -1.00
CA SER A 99 -7.74 4.06 -1.57
C SER A 99 -7.27 5.12 -2.55
N ILE A 100 -7.76 5.03 -3.78
CA ILE A 100 -7.60 6.07 -4.82
C ILE A 100 -8.57 7.21 -4.49
N LEU A 101 -8.10 8.46 -4.57
CA LEU A 101 -8.86 9.67 -4.23
C LEU A 101 -9.55 10.31 -5.44
#